data_AF-A0A9P7F9M8-F1
#
_entry.id   AF-A0A9P7F9M8-F1
#
_cell.length_a   1.000
_cell.length_b   1.000
_cell.length_c   1.000
_cell.angle_alpha   90.00
_cell.angle_beta   90.00
_cell.angle_gamma   90.00
#
_symmetry.space_group_name_H-M   'P 1'
#
loop_
_entity.id
_entity.type
_entity.pdbx_description
1 polymer ?
#
loop_
_entity_poly.entity_id
_entity_poly.type
_entity_poly.pdbx_seq_one_letter_code
_entity_poly.pdbx_strand_id
1 'polypeptide(L)'
;MSGRQQRVLVQPINVIFKNLQQRTKVVIWLYDNIEMRIEGRIIGFDEFMNVVIDEAAEVYVKDAKPRRELGRVLLKGDNITLIQQVV
;
A
#
# COMPACT_ATOMS: atom_id res chain seq x y z
N MET A 1 -29.54 19.32 -22.17
CA MET A 1 -28.10 19.60 -21.96
C MET A 1 -27.47 18.34 -21.39
N SER A 2 -26.91 17.47 -22.24
CA SER A 2 -26.22 16.25 -21.81
C SER A 2 -24.95 16.66 -21.05
N GLY A 3 -25.01 16.63 -19.73
CA GLY A 3 -23.87 16.85 -18.85
C GLY A 3 -22.86 15.72 -19.04
N ARG A 4 -21.94 15.89 -19.99
CA ARG A 4 -20.80 15.01 -20.18
C ARG A 4 -19.99 15.07 -18.88
N GLN A 5 -20.12 14.04 -18.04
CA GLN A 5 -19.31 13.91 -16.83
C GLN A 5 -17.84 13.98 -17.26
N GLN A 6 -17.19 15.11 -16.96
CA GLN A 6 -15.75 15.22 -17.11
C GLN A 6 -15.13 14.22 -16.14
N ARG A 7 -14.34 13.28 -16.66
CA ARG A 7 -13.57 12.36 -15.82
C ARG A 7 -12.54 13.19 -15.07
N VAL A 8 -12.74 13.34 -13.76
CA VAL A 8 -11.76 13.97 -12.88
C VAL A 8 -10.54 13.06 -12.82
N LEU A 9 -9.38 13.57 -13.21
CA LEU A 9 -8.11 12.87 -13.04
C LEU A 9 -7.73 12.92 -11.56
N VAL A 10 -7.44 11.76 -10.97
CA VAL A 10 -7.07 11.64 -9.57
C VAL A 10 -5.56 11.54 -9.46
N GLN A 11 -4.95 12.43 -8.67
CA GLN A 11 -3.52 12.37 -8.37
C GLN A 11 -3.21 11.15 -7.48
N PRO A 12 -2.10 10.43 -7.67
CA PRO A 12 -1.76 9.24 -6.89
C PRO A 12 -1.72 9.49 -5.38
N ILE A 13 -1.24 10.66 -4.96
CA ILE A 13 -1.21 11.06 -3.55
C ILE A 13 -2.61 11.03 -2.91
N ASN A 14 -3.66 11.37 -3.67
CA ASN A 14 -5.03 11.34 -3.18
C ASN A 14 -5.51 9.91 -2.94
N VAL A 15 -4.99 8.93 -3.68
CA VAL A 15 -5.29 7.51 -3.49
C VAL A 15 -4.63 6.99 -2.20
N ILE A 16 -3.37 7.33 -1.97
CA ILE A 16 -2.65 6.99 -0.72
C ILE A 16 -3.33 7.65 0.47
N PHE A 17 -3.68 8.92 0.36
CA PHE A 17 -4.38 9.67 1.40
C PHE A 17 -5.75 9.05 1.71
N LYS A 18 -6.51 8.63 0.70
CA LYS A 18 -7.76 7.90 0.89
C LYS A 18 -7.56 6.58 1.64
N ASN A 19 -6.52 5.81 1.30
CA ASN A 19 -6.18 4.56 2.01
C ASN A 19 -5.87 4.81 3.49
N LEU A 20 -5.13 5.89 3.79
CA LEU A 20 -4.82 6.32 5.16
C LEU A 20 -6.09 6.70 5.92
N GLN A 21 -6.95 7.55 5.34
CA GLN A 21 -8.19 8.01 5.99
C GLN A 21 -9.16 6.86 6.26
N GLN A 22 -9.31 5.94 5.30
CA GLN A 22 -10.21 4.80 5.41
C GLN A 22 -9.63 3.66 6.25
N ARG A 23 -8.33 3.73 6.62
CA ARG A 23 -7.58 2.64 7.26
C ARG A 23 -7.73 1.31 6.52
N THR A 24 -7.78 1.40 5.18
CA THR A 24 -7.97 0.25 4.30
C THR A 24 -6.73 -0.64 4.39
N LYS A 25 -6.95 -1.95 4.41
CA LYS A 25 -5.86 -2.91 4.35
C LYS A 25 -5.26 -2.90 2.93
N VAL A 26 -3.96 -2.71 2.85
CA VAL A 26 -3.22 -2.65 1.59
C VAL A 26 -2.17 -3.75 1.52
N VAL A 27 -1.86 -4.19 0.31
CA VAL A 27 -0.73 -5.05 -0.02
C VAL A 27 0.25 -4.25 -0.86
N ILE A 28 1.47 -4.13 -0.36
CA ILE A 28 2.57 -3.44 -1.00
C ILE A 28 3.51 -4.45 -1.64
N TRP A 29 3.72 -4.27 -2.94
CA TRP A 29 4.67 -5.05 -3.72
C TRP A 29 6.04 -4.42 -3.60
N LEU A 30 7.04 -5.26 -3.37
CA LEU A 30 8.41 -4.82 -3.15
C LEU A 30 9.18 -4.74 -4.48
N TYR A 31 10.08 -3.78 -4.58
CA TYR A 31 11.04 -3.68 -5.68
C TYR A 31 11.99 -4.88 -5.67
N ASP A 32 12.26 -5.46 -6.84
CA ASP A 32 13.08 -6.66 -7.06
C ASP A 32 12.70 -7.94 -6.29
N ASN A 33 11.67 -7.91 -5.43
CA ASN A 33 11.21 -9.07 -4.67
C ASN A 33 9.76 -9.42 -5.03
N ILE A 34 9.63 -10.40 -5.93
CA ILE A 34 8.33 -10.89 -6.42
C ILE A 34 7.68 -11.92 -5.49
N GLU A 35 8.44 -12.52 -4.57
CA GLU A 35 7.98 -13.62 -3.73
C GLU A 35 7.31 -13.11 -2.45
N MET A 36 7.80 -11.99 -1.91
CA MET A 36 7.33 -11.39 -0.67
C MET A 36 6.57 -10.10 -0.94
N ARG A 37 5.48 -9.89 -0.20
CA ARG A 37 4.72 -8.65 -0.15
C ARG A 37 4.52 -8.23 1.30
N ILE A 38 4.34 -6.94 1.53
CA ILE A 38 4.00 -6.41 2.85
C ILE A 38 2.52 -6.09 2.87
N GLU A 39 1.78 -6.69 3.79
CA GLU A 39 0.37 -6.39 4.02
C GLU A 39 0.23 -5.59 5.32
N GLY A 40 -0.64 -4.58 5.35
CA GLY A 40 -0.93 -3.83 6.56
C GLY A 40 -1.84 -2.63 6.32
N ARG A 41 -1.89 -1.71 7.28
CA ARG A 41 -2.68 -0.46 7.19
C ARG A 41 -1.77 0.76 7.22
N ILE A 42 -1.94 1.65 6.25
CA ILE A 42 -1.16 2.90 6.18
C ILE A 42 -1.64 3.84 7.29
N ILE A 43 -0.72 4.30 8.14
CA ILE A 43 -1.01 5.30 9.18
C ILE A 43 -0.28 6.63 8.97
N GLY A 44 0.68 6.67 8.04
CA GLY A 44 1.41 7.88 7.67
C GLY A 44 2.23 7.68 6.40
N PHE A 45 2.50 8.77 5.69
CA PHE A 45 3.43 8.81 4.56
C PHE A 45 4.10 10.18 4.46
N ASP A 46 5.20 10.28 3.73
CA ASP A 46 5.93 11.52 3.48
C ASP A 46 6.09 11.85 1.98
N GLU A 47 6.85 12.91 1.68
CA GLU A 47 7.12 13.38 0.31
C GLU A 47 7.97 12.42 -0.53
N PHE A 48 8.71 11.50 0.11
CA PHE A 48 9.52 10.47 -0.54
C PHE A 48 8.76 9.14 -0.70
N MET A 49 7.47 9.12 -0.34
CA MET A 49 6.65 7.92 -0.25
C MET A 49 7.20 6.86 0.72
N ASN A 50 7.94 7.27 1.76
CA ASN A 50 8.13 6.39 2.90
C ASN A 50 6.78 6.23 3.59
N VAL A 51 6.41 5.00 3.94
CA VAL A 51 5.08 4.68 4.47
C VAL A 51 5.23 4.03 5.84
N VAL A 52 4.52 4.56 6.82
CA VAL A 52 4.37 3.91 8.13
C VAL A 52 3.16 2.99 8.07
N ILE A 53 3.39 1.71 8.32
CA ILE A 53 2.41 0.64 8.22
C ILE A 53 2.19 0.07 9.61
N ASP A 54 0.93 0.01 10.03
CA ASP A 54 0.48 -0.65 11.25
C ASP A 54 -0.08 -2.05 10.92
N GLU A 55 -0.02 -2.96 11.89
CA GLU A 55 -0.42 -4.37 11.71
C GLU A 55 0.26 -5.04 10.51
N ALA A 56 1.51 -4.65 10.24
CA ALA A 56 2.28 -5.10 9.10
C ALA A 56 2.61 -6.60 9.21
N ALA A 57 2.54 -7.30 8.09
CA ALA A 57 2.97 -8.69 7.97
C ALA A 57 3.64 -8.95 6.62
N GLU A 58 4.67 -9.80 6.63
CA GLU A 58 5.25 -10.37 5.42
C GLU A 58 4.35 -11.51 4.93
N VAL A 59 3.95 -11.45 3.66
CA VAL A 59 3.12 -12.44 2.99
C VAL A 59 3.87 -12.96 1.78
N TYR A 60 4.01 -14.28 1.68
CA TYR A 60 4.69 -14.94 0.56
C TYR A 60 3.66 -15.46 -0.44
N VAL A 61 3.86 -15.18 -1.73
CA VAL A 61 2.83 -15.45 -2.78
C VAL A 61 2.52 -16.93 -2.96
N LYS A 62 3.48 -17.83 -2.70
CA LYS A 62 3.34 -19.28 -2.91
C LYS A 62 3.05 -20.07 -1.62
N ASP A 63 2.65 -19.41 -0.54
CA ASP A 63 2.53 -20.00 0.81
C ASP A 63 3.79 -20.78 1.25
N ALA A 64 4.94 -20.51 0.62
CA ALA A 64 6.20 -21.21 0.86
C ALA A 64 6.71 -20.98 2.30
N LYS A 65 6.25 -19.90 2.93
CA LYS A 65 6.57 -19.52 4.30
C LYS A 65 5.32 -19.02 5.00
N PRO A 66 5.18 -19.28 6.31
CA PRO A 66 4.07 -18.76 7.09
C PRO A 66 4.09 -17.23 7.13
N ARG A 67 2.90 -16.62 7.22
CA ARG A 67 2.73 -15.19 7.45
C ARG A 67 3.54 -14.77 8.68
N ARG A 68 4.38 -13.75 8.53
CA ARG A 68 5.19 -13.22 9.64
C ARG A 68 4.68 -11.84 10.03
N GLU A 69 4.20 -11.72 11.26
CA GLU A 69 3.79 -10.42 11.82
C GLU A 69 5.01 -9.58 12.19
N LEU A 70 5.00 -8.31 11.77
CA LEU A 70 6.04 -7.32 12.04
C LEU A 70 5.55 -6.22 13.00
N GLY A 71 4.23 -6.04 13.13
CA GLY A 71 3.65 -4.97 13.93
C GLY A 71 3.74 -3.63 13.21
N ARG A 72 4.36 -2.62 13.82
CA ARG A 72 4.49 -1.29 13.23
C ARG A 72 5.87 -1.11 12.59
N VAL A 73 5.90 -0.82 11.31
CA VAL A 73 7.14 -0.64 10.54
C VAL A 73 7.11 0.61 9.69
N LEU A 74 8.29 1.15 9.39
CA LEU A 74 8.49 2.17 8.38
C LEU A 74 9.09 1.50 7.15
N LEU A 75 8.35 1.49 6.05
CA LEU A 75 8.81 1.00 4.75
C LEU A 75 9.35 2.18 3.94
N LYS A 76 10.57 2.05 3.42
CA LYS A 76 11.15 3.08 2.56
C LYS A 76 10.48 3.10 1.18
N GLY A 77 10.28 4.29 0.63
CA GLY A 77 9.57 4.50 -0.63
C GLY A 77 10.29 3.92 -1.86
N ASP A 78 11.61 3.80 -1.82
CA ASP A 78 12.44 3.16 -2.85
C ASP A 78 12.13 1.67 -3.05
N ASN A 79 11.62 1.00 -2.02
CA ASN A 79 11.25 -0.41 -2.07
C ASN A 79 9.82 -0.63 -2.58
N ILE A 80 9.04 0.41 -2.88
CA ILE A 80 7.63 0.28 -3.26
C ILE A 80 7.50 0.18 -4.78
N THR A 81 6.97 -0.94 -5.27
CA THR A 81 6.59 -1.10 -6.68
C THR A 81 5.12 -0.78 -6.92
N LEU A 82 4.24 -1.28 -6.06
CA LEU A 82 2.79 -1.11 -6.22
C LEU A 82 2.09 -1.14 -4.86
N ILE A 83 1.11 -0.25 -4.65
CA ILE A 83 0.21 -0.27 -3.49
C ILE A 83 -1.17 -0.72 -3.97
N GLN A 84 -1.58 -1.91 -3.54
CA GLN A 84 -2.85 -2.52 -3.89
C GLN A 84 -3.81 -2.48 -2.71
N GLN A 85 -5.07 -2.10 -2.93
CA GLN A 85 -6.12 -2.33 -1.92
C GLN A 85 -6.50 -3.80 -1.91
N VAL A 86 -6.59 -4.40 -0.71
CA VAL A 86 -7.19 -5.74 -0.56
C VAL A 86 -8.71 -5.55 -0.65
N VAL A 87 -9.32 -6.08 -1.71
CA VAL A 87 -10.77 -6.06 -1.95
C VAL A 87 -11.41 -7.25 -1.27
#